data_AF-A0A7Y5JMT1-F1
#
_entry.id   AF-A0A7Y5JMT1-F1
#
_cell.length_a   1.000
_cell.length_b   1.000
_cell.length_c   1.000
_cell.angle_alpha   90.00
_cell.angle_beta   90.00
_cell.angle_gamma   90.00
#
_symmetry.space_group_name_H-M   'P 1'
#
loop_
_entity.id
_entity.type
_entity.pdbx_description
1 polymer ?
#
loop_
_entity_poly.entity_id
_entity_poly.type
_entity_poly.pdbx_seq_one_letter_code
_entity_poly.pdbx_strand_id
1 'polypeptide(L)'
;MGKNHEVLRAADSIHAARVALLNRPININTANEIELERLPGIGPVLAARIIEERETGGPFISADDLERVPGIGEKKIAAMRDRVITSE
;
A
#
# COMPACT_ATOMS: atom_id res chain seq x y z
N MET A 1 -17.57 21.75 -35.16
CA MET A 1 -17.39 20.29 -35.03
C MET A 1 -16.20 19.84 -34.13
N GLY A 2 -15.61 20.69 -33.25
CA GLY A 2 -14.28 20.40 -32.67
C GLY A 2 -14.14 20.15 -31.17
N LYS A 3 -15.21 20.23 -30.35
CA LYS A 3 -15.05 20.22 -28.87
C LYS A 3 -15.10 18.83 -28.21
N ASN A 4 -15.52 17.78 -28.94
CA ASN A 4 -15.72 16.45 -28.34
C ASN A 4 -14.45 15.59 -28.27
N HIS A 5 -13.38 15.93 -29.01
CA HIS A 5 -12.14 15.14 -29.03
C HIS A 5 -11.15 15.49 -27.90
N GLU A 6 -11.22 16.71 -27.35
CA GLU A 6 -10.31 17.18 -26.29
C GLU A 6 -10.70 16.62 -24.91
N VAL A 7 -12.01 16.51 -24.64
CA VAL A 7 -12.56 15.95 -23.39
C VAL A 7 -12.20 14.46 -23.21
N LEU A 8 -12.14 13.69 -24.31
CA LEU A 8 -11.83 12.26 -24.27
C LEU A 8 -10.38 11.99 -23.85
N ARG A 9 -9.43 12.82 -24.30
CA ARG A 9 -7.99 12.69 -23.94
C ARG A 9 -7.70 13.04 -22.48
N ALA A 10 -8.45 13.98 -21.90
CA ALA A 10 -8.28 14.37 -20.50
C ALA A 10 -8.79 13.27 -19.53
N ALA A 11 -9.89 12.60 -19.87
CA ALA A 11 -10.47 11.53 -19.06
C ALA A 11 -9.54 10.30 -18.96
N ASP A 12 -8.94 9.89 -20.08
CA ASP A 12 -7.96 8.79 -20.11
C ASP A 12 -6.73 9.10 -19.26
N SER A 13 -6.27 10.35 -19.27
CA SER A 13 -5.10 10.80 -18.51
C SER A 13 -5.36 10.80 -16.99
N ILE A 14 -6.56 11.22 -16.57
CA ILE A 14 -6.97 11.18 -15.14
C ILE A 14 -7.12 9.73 -14.68
N HIS A 15 -7.69 8.85 -15.52
CA HIS A 15 -7.82 7.43 -15.19
C HIS A 15 -6.46 6.77 -15.01
N ALA A 16 -5.53 6.98 -15.96
CA ALA A 16 -4.17 6.45 -15.88
C ALA A 16 -3.42 6.95 -14.65
N ALA A 17 -3.51 8.25 -14.34
CA ALA A 17 -2.90 8.83 -13.14
C ALA A 17 -3.47 8.24 -11.85
N ARG A 18 -4.79 7.99 -11.81
CA ARG A 18 -5.47 7.37 -10.66
C ARG A 18 -5.06 5.92 -10.47
N VAL A 19 -4.96 5.14 -11.56
CA VAL A 19 -4.45 3.76 -11.52
C VAL A 19 -3.01 3.75 -11.00
N ALA A 20 -2.16 4.66 -11.47
CA ALA A 20 -0.79 4.77 -10.99
C ALA A 20 -0.71 5.17 -9.50
N LEU A 21 -1.58 6.08 -9.03
CA LEU A 21 -1.69 6.48 -7.62
C LEU A 21 -2.11 5.31 -6.72
N LEU A 22 -3.06 4.50 -7.15
CA LEU A 22 -3.57 3.35 -6.38
C LEU A 22 -2.58 2.18 -6.33
N ASN A 23 -1.66 2.11 -7.30
CA ASN A 23 -0.64 1.06 -7.39
C ASN A 23 0.72 1.48 -6.83
N ARG A 24 0.83 2.64 -6.19
CA ARG A 24 2.10 3.03 -5.55
C ARG A 24 2.44 2.09 -4.39
N PRO A 25 3.73 1.83 -4.14
CA PRO A 25 4.17 1.20 -2.92
C PRO A 25 3.68 1.96 -1.69
N ILE A 26 3.34 1.20 -0.65
CA ILE A 26 2.76 1.70 0.60
C ILE A 26 3.88 1.71 1.63
N ASN A 27 4.06 2.87 2.28
CA ASN A 27 4.99 2.99 3.38
C ASN A 27 4.39 2.40 4.65
N ILE A 28 4.89 1.24 5.10
CA ILE A 28 4.31 0.53 6.26
C ILE A 28 4.56 1.25 7.60
N ASN A 29 5.48 2.21 7.65
CA ASN A 29 5.75 3.03 8.83
C ASN A 29 4.82 4.25 8.95
N THR A 30 4.18 4.69 7.86
CA THR A 30 3.35 5.91 7.86
C THR A 30 1.93 5.71 7.35
N ALA A 31 1.66 4.64 6.59
CA ALA A 31 0.34 4.33 6.05
C ALA A 31 -0.72 4.20 7.15
N ASN A 32 -1.93 4.67 6.85
CA ASN A 32 -3.09 4.42 7.69
C ASN A 32 -3.70 3.03 7.42
N GLU A 33 -4.71 2.64 8.21
CA GLU A 33 -5.36 1.32 8.12
C GLU A 33 -5.90 1.03 6.72
N ILE A 34 -6.61 1.98 6.11
CA ILE A 34 -7.22 1.85 4.77
C ILE A 34 -6.14 1.68 3.69
N GLU A 35 -5.00 2.34 3.83
CA GLU A 35 -3.87 2.18 2.92
C GLU A 35 -3.23 0.81 3.07
N LEU A 36 -3.00 0.36 4.30
CA LEU A 36 -2.44 -0.97 4.60
C LEU A 36 -3.33 -2.11 4.07
N GLU A 37 -4.65 -1.97 4.14
CA GLU A 37 -5.61 -2.94 3.59
C GLU A 37 -5.51 -3.13 2.07
N ARG A 38 -4.83 -2.23 1.34
CA ARG A 38 -4.58 -2.41 -0.10
C ARG A 38 -3.49 -3.43 -0.38
N LEU A 39 -2.75 -3.84 0.64
CA LEU A 39 -1.70 -4.85 0.52
C LEU A 39 -2.32 -6.25 0.40
N PRO A 40 -1.76 -7.12 -0.46
CA PRO A 40 -2.31 -8.46 -0.68
C PRO A 40 -2.43 -9.26 0.62
N GLY A 41 -3.66 -9.65 0.96
CA GLY A 41 -3.93 -10.47 2.13
C GLY A 41 -3.87 -9.73 3.48
N ILE A 42 -3.87 -8.40 3.47
CA ILE A 42 -4.03 -7.56 4.67
C ILE A 42 -5.49 -7.09 4.72
N GLY A 43 -6.21 -7.49 5.76
CA GLY A 43 -7.53 -6.95 6.10
C GLY A 43 -7.46 -6.09 7.37
N PRO A 44 -8.58 -5.53 7.83
CA PRO A 44 -8.62 -4.56 8.94
C PRO A 44 -7.87 -5.04 10.18
N VAL A 45 -8.07 -6.30 10.57
CA VAL A 45 -7.38 -6.91 11.74
C VAL A 45 -5.86 -6.90 11.60
N LEU A 46 -5.32 -7.21 10.43
CA LEU A 46 -3.87 -7.21 10.22
C LEU A 46 -3.33 -5.78 10.06
N ALA A 47 -4.09 -4.89 9.43
CA ALA A 47 -3.72 -3.48 9.31
C ALA A 47 -3.58 -2.82 10.68
N ALA A 48 -4.55 -3.03 11.59
CA ALA A 48 -4.48 -2.55 12.96
C ALA A 48 -3.25 -3.09 13.71
N ARG A 49 -2.92 -4.38 13.56
CA ARG A 49 -1.73 -4.99 14.18
C ARG A 49 -0.41 -4.44 13.63
N ILE A 50 -0.34 -4.10 12.34
CA ILE A 50 0.86 -3.45 11.76
C ILE A 50 1.09 -2.09 12.42
N ILE A 51 0.02 -1.32 12.63
CA ILE A 51 0.08 0.00 13.29
C ILE A 51 0.53 -0.16 14.75
N GLU A 52 -0.09 -1.09 15.49
CA GLU A 52 0.29 -1.38 16.87
C GLU A 52 1.76 -1.82 16.98
N GLU A 53 2.22 -2.69 16.09
CA GLU A 53 3.59 -3.21 16.11
C GLU A 53 4.65 -2.12 15.84
N ARG A 54 4.39 -1.19 14.91
CA ARG A 54 5.33 -0.08 14.66
C ARG A 54 5.33 0.96 15.78
N GLU A 55 4.21 1.11 16.49
CA GLU A 55 4.10 2.02 17.64
C GLU A 55 4.77 1.45 18.89
N THR A 56 4.66 0.13 19.11
CA THR A 56 5.14 -0.53 20.33
C THR A 56 6.55 -1.10 20.20
N GLY A 57 6.86 -1.77 19.09
CA GLY A 57 8.18 -2.36 18.84
C GLY A 57 9.09 -1.52 17.94
N GLY A 58 8.63 -0.33 17.52
CA GLY A 58 9.40 0.59 16.69
C GLY A 58 9.29 0.30 15.18
N PRO A 59 9.84 1.21 14.35
CA PRO A 59 9.64 1.19 12.90
C PRO A 59 10.20 -0.08 12.25
N PHE A 60 9.56 -0.50 11.16
CA PHE A 60 10.07 -1.56 10.30
C PHE A 60 11.23 -1.01 9.46
N ILE A 61 12.34 -1.75 9.42
CA ILE A 61 13.53 -1.41 8.62
C ILE A 61 13.37 -1.98 7.21
N SER A 62 12.74 -3.15 7.10
CA SER A 62 12.48 -3.85 5.84
C SER A 62 11.08 -4.46 5.79
N ALA A 63 10.66 -4.93 4.62
CA ALA A 63 9.42 -5.70 4.48
C ALA A 63 9.46 -7.03 5.27
N ASP A 64 10.65 -7.59 5.51
CA ASP A 64 10.80 -8.84 6.27
C ASP A 64 10.43 -8.65 7.75
N ASP A 65 10.61 -7.45 8.30
CA ASP A 65 10.26 -7.16 9.68
C ASP A 65 8.75 -7.26 9.96
N LEU A 66 7.91 -7.30 8.92
CA LEU A 66 6.47 -7.59 9.06
C LEU A 66 6.20 -8.98 9.64
N GLU A 67 7.17 -9.89 9.67
CA GLU A 67 7.06 -11.19 10.36
C GLU A 67 6.84 -11.03 11.88
N ARG A 68 7.22 -9.88 12.46
CA ARG A 68 6.92 -9.54 13.86
C ARG A 68 5.42 -9.49 14.13
N VAL A 69 4.60 -9.19 13.11
CA VAL A 69 3.15 -9.03 13.24
C VAL A 69 2.46 -10.39 13.24
N PRO A 70 1.77 -10.79 14.34
CA PRO A 70 1.09 -12.08 14.39
C PRO A 70 0.05 -12.26 13.28
N GLY A 71 0.21 -13.32 12.48
CA GLY A 71 -0.64 -13.61 11.32
C GLY A 71 -0.08 -13.13 9.97
N ILE A 72 1.09 -12.48 9.98
CA ILE A 72 1.91 -12.23 8.80
C ILE A 72 3.10 -13.19 8.84
N GLY A 73 3.22 -14.02 7.81
CA GLY A 73 4.37 -14.91 7.63
C GLY A 73 4.92 -14.80 6.21
N GLU A 74 5.98 -15.54 5.92
CA GLU A 74 6.77 -15.47 4.68
C GLU A 74 5.91 -15.38 3.40
N LYS A 75 4.85 -16.19 3.29
CA LYS A 75 3.98 -16.21 2.10
C LYS A 75 3.30 -14.85 1.85
N LYS A 76 2.85 -14.17 2.90
CA LYS A 76 2.22 -12.84 2.79
C LYS A 76 3.28 -11.79 2.47
N ILE A 77 4.42 -11.84 3.15
CA ILE A 77 5.56 -10.94 2.92
C ILE A 77 6.01 -11.02 1.46
N ALA A 78 6.20 -12.23 0.93
CA ALA A 78 6.56 -12.45 -0.47
C ALA A 78 5.53 -11.85 -1.44
N ALA A 79 4.24 -11.95 -1.15
CA ALA A 79 3.18 -11.40 -2.00
C ALA A 79 3.09 -9.87 -1.97
N MET A 80 3.64 -9.21 -0.95
CA MET A 80 3.54 -7.76 -0.75
C MET A 80 4.88 -7.02 -0.88
N ARG A 81 6.00 -7.72 -1.00
CA ARG A 81 7.36 -7.16 -1.11
C ARG A 81 7.47 -6.00 -2.10
N ASP A 82 6.94 -6.16 -3.31
CA ASP A 82 7.00 -5.12 -4.36
C ASP A 82 6.05 -3.94 -4.13
N ARG A 83 5.19 -4.03 -3.11
CA ARG A 83 4.17 -3.04 -2.76
C ARG A 83 4.46 -2.34 -1.44
N VAL A 84 5.58 -2.65 -0.79
CA VAL A 84 5.95 -2.11 0.52
C VAL A 84 7.25 -1.34 0.43
N ILE A 85 7.30 -0.20 1.12
CA ILE A 85 8.52 0.56 1.39
C ILE A 85 8.57 0.91 2.88
N THR A 86 9.76 1.20 3.38
CA THR A 86 9.98 1.55 4.80
C THR A 86 10.54 2.97 5.00
N SER A 87 10.94 3.63 3.91
CA SER A 87 11.65 4.91 3.91
C SER A 87 10.75 6.10 3.54
N GLU A 88 11.12 7.28 4.05
CA GLU A 88 11.30 8.45 3.17
C GLU A 88 12.75 8.45 2.67
#